data_AF-A0A1H3ZZK6-F1
#
_entry.id   AF-A0A1H3ZZK6-F1
#
_cell.length_a   1.000
_cell.length_b   1.000
_cell.length_c   1.000
_cell.angle_alpha   90.00
_cell.angle_beta   90.00
_cell.angle_gamma   90.00
#
_symmetry.space_group_name_H-M   'P 1'
#
loop_
_entity.id
_entity.type
_entity.pdbx_description
1 polymer ?
#
loop_
_entity_poly.entity_id
_entity_poly.type
_entity_poly.pdbx_seq_one_letter_code
_entity_poly.pdbx_strand_id
1 'polypeptide(L)'
;MGKLLGFAIKNYGSLKDVKMGQTFRDRQEEPLGNLVAVIGPSGNGKSTLADAFGFISDCLEKDVEYACDANNRGGYEQLVSQGPTVISSLNSIIGRIAIPDPSPMN
;
A
#
# COMPACT_ATOMS: atom_id res chain seq x y z
N MET A 1 -1.85 1.43 -21.40
CA MET A 1 -2.57 0.60 -20.40
C MET A 1 -1.85 0.76 -19.07
N GLY A 2 -2.56 1.05 -17.97
CA GLY A 2 -1.92 1.19 -16.66
C GLY A 2 -1.35 -0.15 -16.18
N LYS A 3 -0.08 -0.19 -15.77
CA LYS A 3 0.57 -1.36 -15.17
C LYS A 3 1.01 -1.01 -13.75
N LEU A 4 0.77 -1.89 -12.79
CA LEU A 4 1.38 -1.78 -11.47
C LEU A 4 2.81 -2.34 -11.56
N LEU A 5 3.84 -1.51 -11.33
CA LEU A 5 5.23 -1.97 -11.34
C LEU A 5 5.64 -2.54 -9.98
N GLY A 6 5.09 -1.99 -8.91
CA GLY A 6 5.39 -2.41 -7.56
C GLY A 6 4.71 -1.52 -6.53
N PHE A 7 4.77 -1.94 -5.28
CA PHE A 7 4.18 -1.22 -4.17
C PHE A 7 5.02 -1.38 -2.89
N ALA A 8 4.85 -0.43 -1.99
CA ALA A 8 5.37 -0.50 -0.63
C ALA A 8 4.32 -0.01 0.35
N ILE A 9 4.06 -0.78 1.41
CA ILE A 9 3.11 -0.50 2.47
C ILE A 9 3.88 -0.52 3.78
N LYS A 10 3.71 0.51 4.60
CA LYS A 10 4.24 0.54 5.97
C LYS A 10 3.12 0.91 6.92
N ASN A 11 3.20 0.40 8.14
CA ASN A 11 2.31 0.79 9.22
C ASN A 11 0.80 0.76 8.85
N TYR A 12 0.33 -0.28 8.16
CA TYR A 12 -1.09 -0.44 7.78
C TYR A 12 -1.70 -1.74 8.34
N GLY A 13 -2.53 -1.63 9.36
CA GLY A 13 -3.14 -2.74 10.08
C GLY A 13 -2.08 -3.73 10.54
N SER A 14 -2.17 -4.98 10.12
CA SER A 14 -1.17 -6.02 10.39
C SER A 14 0.15 -5.89 9.59
N LEU A 15 0.21 -4.99 8.59
CA LEU A 15 1.35 -4.84 7.67
C LEU A 15 2.33 -3.77 8.15
N LYS A 16 3.43 -4.20 8.76
CA LYS A 16 4.46 -3.29 9.28
C LYS A 16 5.36 -2.73 8.19
N ASP A 17 5.88 -3.60 7.33
CA ASP A 17 6.76 -3.25 6.21
C ASP A 17 6.65 -4.31 5.12
N VAL A 18 5.97 -3.99 4.02
CA VAL A 18 5.78 -4.87 2.87
C VAL A 18 6.22 -4.12 1.63
N LYS A 19 7.06 -4.74 0.80
CA LYS A 19 7.47 -4.21 -0.50
C LYS A 19 7.46 -5.35 -1.52
N MET A 20 6.95 -5.07 -2.72
CA MET A 20 7.00 -6.02 -3.84
C MET A 20 7.13 -5.28 -5.17
N GLY A 21 7.96 -5.82 -6.06
CA GLY A 21 8.23 -5.27 -7.38
C GLY A 21 9.03 -3.97 -7.37
N GLN A 22 9.04 -3.30 -8.51
CA GLN A 22 9.77 -2.07 -8.74
C GLN A 22 9.03 -0.88 -8.13
N THR A 23 9.68 -0.16 -7.21
CA THR A 23 9.13 1.07 -6.61
C THR A 23 9.81 2.31 -7.20
N PHE A 24 9.23 3.50 -6.98
CA PHE A 24 9.84 4.76 -7.43
C PHE A 24 11.28 4.96 -6.89
N ARG A 25 11.53 4.50 -5.66
CA ARG A 25 12.85 4.62 -5.00
C ARG A 25 13.81 3.50 -5.41
N ASP A 26 13.28 2.32 -5.73
CA ASP A 26 14.07 1.11 -5.98
C ASP A 26 13.87 0.64 -7.42
N ARG A 27 14.39 1.42 -8.38
CA ARG A 27 14.25 1.14 -9.82
C ARG A 27 15.05 -0.08 -10.30
N GLN A 28 15.91 -0.64 -9.47
CA GLN A 28 16.70 -1.83 -9.80
C GLN A 28 15.93 -3.16 -9.60
N GLU A 29 14.80 -3.11 -8.89
CA GLU A 29 13.93 -4.28 -8.70
C GLU A 29 13.14 -4.58 -9.97
N GLU A 30 12.85 -5.86 -10.20
CA GLU A 30 12.01 -6.28 -11.32
C GLU A 30 10.56 -5.82 -11.12
N PRO A 31 9.89 -5.31 -12.17
CA PRO A 31 8.46 -4.99 -12.11
C PRO A 31 7.62 -6.22 -11.76
N LEU A 32 6.47 -5.99 -11.12
CA LEU A 32 5.47 -7.04 -10.93
C LEU A 32 5.08 -7.65 -12.28
N GLY A 33 4.98 -8.98 -12.26
CA GLY A 33 4.40 -9.74 -13.36
C GLY A 33 2.91 -9.46 -13.53
N ASN A 34 2.36 -9.88 -14.65
CA ASN A 34 0.92 -9.71 -14.94
C ASN A 34 0.02 -10.53 -14.00
N LEU A 35 0.58 -11.55 -13.34
CA LEU A 35 -0.10 -12.38 -12.37
C LEU A 35 0.70 -12.37 -11.06
N VAL A 36 0.05 -11.94 -9.98
CA VAL A 36 0.59 -11.95 -8.62
C VAL A 36 -0.37 -12.72 -7.74
N ALA A 37 0.13 -13.76 -7.06
CA ALA A 37 -0.64 -14.55 -6.11
C ALA A 37 -0.15 -14.28 -4.69
N VAL A 38 -1.04 -13.83 -3.81
CA VAL A 38 -0.76 -13.62 -2.38
C VAL A 38 -1.33 -14.80 -1.61
N ILE A 39 -0.45 -15.67 -1.10
CA ILE A 39 -0.82 -16.90 -0.39
C ILE A 39 -0.26 -16.92 1.04
N GLY A 40 -0.87 -17.71 1.91
CA GLY A 40 -0.42 -17.88 3.30
C GLY A 40 -1.56 -18.23 4.26
N PRO A 41 -1.26 -18.66 5.51
CA PRO A 41 -2.26 -19.02 6.50
C PRO A 41 -3.24 -17.89 6.84
N SER A 42 -4.40 -18.23 7.40
CA SER A 42 -5.36 -17.23 7.90
C SER A 42 -4.73 -16.30 8.94
N GLY A 43 -5.16 -15.04 8.98
CA GLY A 43 -4.64 -14.03 9.93
C GLY A 43 -3.31 -13.35 9.54
N ASN A 44 -2.61 -13.79 8.50
CA ASN A 44 -1.32 -13.19 8.09
C ASN A 44 -1.44 -11.90 7.24
N GLY A 45 -2.56 -11.19 7.31
CA GLY A 45 -2.69 -9.88 6.67
C GLY A 45 -2.93 -9.88 5.16
N LYS A 46 -3.30 -11.00 4.54
CA LYS A 46 -3.64 -11.05 3.09
C LYS A 46 -4.82 -10.13 2.73
N SER A 47 -5.89 -10.17 3.52
CA SER A 47 -7.03 -9.28 3.35
C SER A 47 -6.65 -7.83 3.67
N THR A 48 -5.79 -7.61 4.66
CA THR A 48 -5.23 -6.29 4.97
C THR A 48 -4.44 -5.71 3.80
N LEU A 49 -3.69 -6.55 3.06
CA LEU A 49 -2.98 -6.13 1.85
C LEU A 49 -3.95 -5.70 0.75
N ALA A 50 -5.01 -6.47 0.53
CA ALA A 50 -6.06 -6.09 -0.43
C ALA A 50 -6.75 -4.77 -0.01
N ASP A 51 -7.05 -4.62 1.28
CA ASP A 51 -7.66 -3.40 1.82
C ASP A 51 -6.74 -2.18 1.72
N ALA A 52 -5.42 -2.32 1.85
CA ALA A 52 -4.48 -1.23 1.65
C ALA A 52 -4.56 -0.62 0.23
N PHE A 53 -4.80 -1.45 -0.80
CA PHE A 53 -5.08 -0.96 -2.15
C PHE A 53 -6.43 -0.24 -2.22
N GLY A 54 -7.44 -0.76 -1.54
CA GLY A 54 -8.73 -0.09 -1.37
C GLY A 54 -8.58 1.29 -0.74
N PHE A 55 -7.78 1.41 0.33
CA PHE A 55 -7.50 2.68 1.00
C PHE A 55 -6.84 3.70 0.07
N ILE A 56 -5.83 3.28 -0.71
CA ILE A 56 -5.20 4.16 -1.70
C ILE A 56 -6.21 4.58 -2.77
N SER A 57 -7.08 3.67 -3.22
CA SER A 57 -8.14 3.99 -4.18
C SER A 57 -9.10 5.06 -3.61
N ASP A 58 -9.55 4.88 -2.37
CA ASP A 58 -10.45 5.82 -1.69
C ASP A 58 -9.78 7.19 -1.49
N CYS A 59 -8.48 7.23 -1.18
CA CYS A 59 -7.70 8.47 -1.06
C CYS A 59 -7.61 9.22 -2.41
N LEU A 60 -7.51 8.50 -3.52
CA LEU A 60 -7.43 9.08 -4.86
C LEU A 60 -8.80 9.54 -5.38
N GLU A 61 -9.88 8.85 -5.01
CA GLU A 61 -11.24 9.19 -5.45
C GLU A 61 -11.86 10.30 -4.61
N LYS A 62 -11.61 10.30 -3.29
CA LYS A 62 -12.16 11.26 -2.32
C LYS A 62 -11.02 12.04 -1.69
N ASP A 63 -10.70 11.71 -0.44
CA ASP A 63 -9.62 12.27 0.36
C ASP A 63 -9.17 11.23 1.41
N VAL A 64 -8.12 11.57 2.15
CA VAL A 64 -7.49 10.66 3.12
C VAL A 64 -8.38 10.47 4.34
N GLU A 65 -9.07 11.53 4.76
CA GLU A 65 -9.98 11.53 5.91
C GLU A 65 -11.14 10.55 5.68
N TYR A 66 -11.81 10.65 4.53
CA TYR A 66 -12.86 9.71 4.13
C TYR A 66 -12.32 8.29 4.03
N ALA A 67 -11.15 8.10 3.41
CA ALA A 67 -10.54 6.78 3.26
C ALA A 67 -10.25 6.10 4.59
N CYS A 68 -9.96 6.87 5.65
CA CYS A 68 -9.75 6.36 7.00
C CYS A 68 -11.00 5.72 7.61
N ASP A 69 -12.19 6.22 7.28
CA ASP A 69 -13.46 5.72 7.84
C ASP A 69 -14.18 4.74 6.90
N ALA A 70 -13.91 4.83 5.59
CA ALA A 70 -14.51 3.98 4.58
C ALA A 70 -14.32 2.48 4.86
N ASN A 71 -15.27 1.66 4.39
CA ASN A 71 -15.21 0.20 4.47
C ASN A 71 -15.03 -0.36 5.90
N ASN A 72 -15.52 0.36 6.92
CA ASN A 72 -15.41 -0.02 8.34
C ASN A 72 -13.96 -0.08 8.87
N ARG A 73 -13.05 0.73 8.31
CA ARG A 73 -11.67 0.83 8.80
C ARG A 73 -11.58 1.47 10.18
N GLY A 74 -12.53 2.35 10.54
CA GLY A 74 -12.68 2.87 11.89
C GLY A 74 -11.66 3.96 12.27
N GLY A 75 -11.14 4.69 11.28
CA GLY A 75 -10.27 5.84 11.47
C GLY A 75 -8.78 5.51 11.44
N TYR A 76 -7.96 6.56 11.43
CA TYR A 76 -6.50 6.47 11.31
C TYR A 76 -5.86 5.59 12.39
N GLU A 77 -6.31 5.68 13.64
CA GLU A 77 -5.72 4.92 14.75
C GLU A 77 -5.86 3.41 14.56
N GLN A 78 -6.94 2.94 13.95
CA GLN A 78 -7.16 1.54 13.62
C GLN A 78 -6.36 1.10 12.39
N LEU A 79 -6.10 2.04 11.48
CA LEU A 79 -5.29 1.80 10.30
C LEU A 79 -3.81 1.68 10.60
N VAL A 80 -3.28 2.38 11.60
CA VAL A 80 -1.86 2.29 11.90
C VAL A 80 -1.52 0.97 12.58
N SER A 81 -0.40 0.35 12.18
CA SER A 81 0.09 -0.87 12.83
C SER A 81 0.36 -0.66 14.31
N GLN A 82 -0.25 -1.52 15.13
CA GLN A 82 -0.13 -1.49 16.58
C GLN A 82 1.16 -2.19 17.06
N GLY A 83 1.85 -1.62 18.04
CA GLY A 83 3.06 -2.20 18.66
C GLY A 83 4.15 -1.16 18.99
N PRO A 84 5.23 -1.58 19.67
CA PRO A 84 6.28 -0.67 20.11
C PRO A 84 7.07 -0.15 18.90
N THR A 85 6.70 1.02 18.41
CA THR A 85 7.46 1.78 17.43
C THR A 85 7.93 3.06 18.11
N VAL A 86 9.24 3.24 18.25
CA VAL A 86 9.84 4.51 18.67
C VAL A 86 9.54 5.51 17.55
N ILE A 87 8.55 6.38 17.76
CA ILE A 87 8.16 7.41 16.80
C ILE A 87 9.11 8.59 16.99
N SER A 88 10.07 8.78 16.09
CA SER A 88 10.87 10.02 16.02
C SER A 88 10.54 10.91 14.83
N SER A 89 9.61 10.56 13.94
CA SER A 89 9.19 11.44 12.84
C SER A 89 7.84 11.05 12.23
N LEU A 90 7.03 12.07 11.91
CA LEU A 90 5.75 12.07 11.18
C LEU A 90 5.90 11.58 9.71
N ASN A 91 6.51 10.42 9.49
CA ASN A 91 6.70 9.81 8.16
C ASN A 91 5.97 8.44 8.06
N SER A 92 4.78 8.31 8.67
CA SER A 92 3.96 7.08 8.64
C SER A 92 3.35 6.88 7.25
N ILE A 93 4.15 6.35 6.33
CA ILE A 93 3.70 6.03 4.97
C ILE A 93 2.78 4.82 5.02
N ILE A 94 1.47 5.03 4.89
CA ILE A 94 0.48 3.94 4.83
C ILE A 94 0.57 3.15 3.51
N GLY A 95 0.94 3.78 2.40
CA GLY A 95 1.10 3.08 1.12
C GLY A 95 1.78 3.91 0.03
N ARG A 96 2.44 3.23 -0.90
CA ARG A 96 3.09 3.78 -2.10
C ARG A 96 2.90 2.83 -3.26
N ILE A 97 2.51 3.37 -4.41
CA ILE A 97 2.35 2.63 -5.66
C ILE A 97 3.30 3.21 -6.71
N ALA A 98 3.97 2.34 -7.45
CA ALA A 98 4.73 2.71 -8.64
C ALA A 98 4.01 2.22 -9.89
N ILE A 99 3.76 3.17 -10.78
CA ILE A 99 3.23 2.95 -12.14
C ILE A 99 4.31 3.37 -13.14
N PRO A 100 4.34 2.79 -14.36
CA PRO A 100 5.26 3.23 -15.38
C PRO A 100 4.95 4.69 -15.75
N ASP A 101 6.01 5.43 -16.05
CA ASP A 101 5.89 6.75 -16.67
C ASP A 101 5.08 6.59 -17.96
N PRO A 102 4.07 7.43 -18.25
CA PRO A 102 3.45 7.46 -19.56
C PRO A 102 4.54 7.49 -20.64
N SER A 103 4.56 6.47 -21.50
CA SER A 103 5.45 6.50 -22.65
C SER A 103 5.24 7.81 -23.40
N PRO A 104 6.30 8.53 -23.80
CA PRO A 104 6.13 9.75 -24.55
C PRO A 104 5.25 9.44 -25.76
N MET A 105 4.14 10.19 -25.90
CA MET A 105 3.33 10.11 -27.11
C MET A 105 4.25 10.50 -28.27
N ASN A 106 4.53 9.52 -29.13
CA ASN A 106 4.92 9.76 -30.52
C ASN A 106 3.81 10.58 -31.20
#